data_AF-A0A7X3QHV5-F1
#
_entry.id   AF-A0A7X3QHV5-F1
#
_cell.length_a   1.000
_cell.length_b   1.000
_cell.length_c   1.000
_cell.angle_alpha   90.00
_cell.angle_beta   90.00
_cell.angle_gamma   90.00
#
_symmetry.space_group_name_H-M   'P 1'
#
loop_
_entity.id
_entity.type
_entity.pdbx_description
1 polymer ?
#
loop_
_entity_poly.entity_id
_entity_poly.type
_entity_poly.pdbx_seq_one_letter_code
_entity_poly.pdbx_strand_id
1 'polypeptide(L)' 'MTEPPSFDPAVGLCSLCEHARLVRSGRGSSFWLCEQAARDASLRKYPALPRTTCHAFARGVGEPPCEGMGTG' A
#
# COMPACT_ATOMS: atom_id res chain seq x y z
N MET A 1 13.92 5.70 11.81
CA MET A 1 13.26 4.37 11.92
C MET A 1 11.95 4.45 11.14
N THR A 2 11.97 4.13 9.86
CA THR A 2 10.74 3.81 9.12
C THR A 2 10.70 2.29 9.12
N GLU A 3 9.83 1.71 9.94
CA GLU A 3 9.56 0.28 9.84
C GLU A 3 9.04 -0.04 8.44
N PRO A 4 9.50 -1.13 7.81
CA PRO A 4 8.96 -1.57 6.55
C PRO A 4 7.46 -1.83 6.70
N PRO A 5 6.65 -1.57 5.64
CA PRO A 5 5.22 -1.84 5.69
C PRO A 5 5.01 -3.32 6.00
N SER A 6 4.50 -3.58 7.21
CA SER A 6 4.15 -4.91 7.67
C SER A 6 2.74 -5.27 7.18
N PHE A 7 2.50 -6.55 6.93
CA PHE A 7 1.22 -7.02 6.43
C PHE A 7 0.13 -6.87 7.51
N ASP A 8 -0.92 -6.12 7.21
CA ASP A 8 -2.07 -5.94 8.10
C ASP A 8 -3.25 -6.84 7.65
N PRO A 9 -3.62 -7.89 8.41
CA PRO A 9 -4.68 -8.82 8.01
C PRO A 9 -6.06 -8.17 7.93
N ALA A 10 -6.29 -7.08 8.67
CA ALA A 10 -7.53 -6.30 8.59
C ALA A 10 -7.70 -5.56 7.25
N VAL A 11 -6.59 -5.28 6.56
CA VAL A 11 -6.56 -4.57 5.27
C VAL A 11 -6.30 -5.56 4.13
N GLY A 12 -5.51 -6.61 4.35
CA GLY A 12 -5.10 -7.58 3.36
C GLY A 12 -3.98 -7.05 2.46
N LEU A 13 -3.99 -7.42 1.18
CA LEU A 13 -2.96 -7.04 0.21
C LEU A 13 -2.78 -5.54 0.06
N CYS A 14 -3.84 -4.75 0.27
CA CYS A 14 -3.75 -3.29 0.20
C CYS A 14 -2.80 -2.68 1.26
N SER A 15 -2.43 -3.39 2.33
CA SER A 15 -1.44 -2.92 3.31
C SER A 15 0.00 -2.90 2.76
N LEU A 16 0.30 -3.78 1.81
CA LEU A 16 1.63 -3.93 1.19
C LEU A 16 1.70 -3.34 -0.22
N CYS A 17 0.57 -2.84 -0.73
CA CYS A 17 0.44 -2.40 -2.11
C CYS A 17 0.98 -0.98 -2.26
N GLU A 18 1.87 -0.75 -3.23
CA GLU A 18 2.39 0.59 -3.53
C GLU A 18 1.31 1.57 -4.02
N HIS A 19 0.26 1.07 -4.69
CA HIS A 19 -0.84 1.89 -5.22
C HIS A 19 -1.93 2.20 -4.18
N ALA A 20 -1.82 1.64 -2.98
CA ALA A 20 -2.83 1.79 -1.93
C ALA A 20 -2.46 2.95 -1.02
N ARG A 21 -3.38 3.91 -0.89
CA ARG A 21 -3.18 5.13 -0.12
C ARG A 21 -4.17 5.23 1.03
N LEU A 22 -3.68 5.40 2.25
CA LEU A 22 -4.53 5.63 3.43
C LEU A 22 -4.95 7.10 3.52
N VAL A 23 -6.25 7.34 3.39
CA VAL A 23 -6.88 8.66 3.53
C VAL A 23 -7.55 8.73 4.89
N ARG A 24 -7.00 9.54 5.80
CA ARG A 24 -7.58 9.79 7.12
C ARG A 24 -8.48 11.02 7.05
N SER A 25 -9.76 10.86 7.35
CA SER A 25 -10.70 11.97 7.52
C SER A 25 -10.56 12.58 8.91
N GLY A 26 -10.67 13.91 9.02
CA GLY A 26 -10.61 14.63 10.30
C GLY A 26 -11.68 14.24 11.32
N ARG A 27 -12.71 13.48 10.92
CA ARG A 27 -13.75 12.90 11.81
C ARG A 27 -13.39 11.53 12.39
N GLY A 28 -12.16 11.04 12.18
CA GLY A 28 -11.67 9.76 12.72
C GLY A 28 -11.86 8.54 11.83
N SER A 29 -12.55 8.66 10.69
CA SER A 29 -12.66 7.58 9.71
C SER A 29 -11.43 7.51 8.82
N SER A 30 -10.86 6.33 8.64
CA SER A 30 -9.74 6.08 7.73
C SER A 30 -10.21 5.21 6.57
N PHE A 31 -9.93 5.63 5.33
CA PHE A 31 -10.33 4.93 4.12
C PHE A 31 -9.10 4.61 3.29
N TRP A 32 -9.06 3.42 2.69
CA TRP A 32 -8.03 3.08 1.72
C TRP A 32 -8.50 3.43 0.32
N LEU A 33 -7.66 4.12 -0.43
CA LEU A 33 -7.90 4.52 -1.81
C LEU A 33 -6.91 3.81 -2.73
N CYS A 34 -7.42 3.21 -3.80
CA CYS A 34 -6.60 2.59 -4.83
C CYS A 34 -6.35 3.60 -5.96
N GLU A 35 -5.11 4.04 -6.12
CA GLU A 35 -4.74 5.01 -7.16
C GLU A 35 -4.73 4.37 -8.56
N GLN A 36 -4.42 3.07 -8.63
CA GLN A 36 -4.47 2.29 -9.87
C GLN A 36 -5.88 2.22 -10.47
N ALA A 37 -6.93 2.35 -9.65
CA ALA A 37 -8.31 2.38 -10.14
C ALA A 37 -8.62 3.57 -11.07
N ALA A 38 -7.76 4.59 -11.11
CA ALA A 38 -7.87 5.67 -12.09
C ALA A 38 -7.41 5.25 -13.50
N ARG A 39 -6.57 4.21 -13.60
CA ARG A 39 -6.05 3.65 -14.86
C ARG A 39 -6.83 2.40 -15.27
N ASP A 40 -7.19 1.56 -14.30
CA ASP A 40 -7.90 0.30 -14.49
C ASP A 40 -9.32 0.37 -13.91
N ALA A 41 -10.32 0.44 -14.78
CA ALA A 41 -11.73 0.43 -14.39
C ALA A 41 -12.17 -0.88 -13.68
N SER A 42 -11.39 -1.96 -13.82
CA SER A 42 -11.58 -3.23 -13.12
C SER A 42 -11.30 -3.14 -11.62
N LEU A 43 -10.61 -2.09 -11.15
CA LEU A 43 -10.32 -1.87 -9.75
C LEU A 43 -11.34 -0.89 -9.15
N ARG A 44 -11.74 -1.13 -7.90
CA ARG A 44 -12.59 -0.19 -7.16
C ARG A 44 -11.72 0.88 -6.50
N LYS A 45 -12.04 2.16 -6.76
CA LYS A 45 -11.40 3.33 -6.11
C LYS A 45 -11.34 3.19 -4.59
N TYR A 46 -12.42 2.69 -4.00
CA TYR A 46 -12.51 2.33 -2.58
C TYR A 46 -12.67 0.80 -2.48
N PRO A 47 -11.58 0.03 -2.32
CA PRO A 47 -11.67 -1.41 -2.15
C PRO A 47 -12.40 -1.77 -0.84
N ALA A 48 -13.20 -2.83 -0.89
CA ALA A 48 -13.73 -3.45 0.33
C ALA A 48 -12.59 -4.19 1.03
N LEU A 49 -12.48 -4.00 2.35
CA LEU A 49 -11.46 -4.62 3.19
C LEU A 49 -12.07 -5.76 4.02
N PRO A 50 -11.32 -6.83 4.32
CA PRO A 50 -9.93 -7.07 3.90
C PRO A 50 -9.83 -7.52 2.44
N ARG A 51 -8.90 -6.93 1.68
CA ARG A 51 -8.72 -7.26 0.27
C ARG A 51 -7.73 -8.40 0.11
N THR A 52 -8.26 -9.59 -0.14
CA THR A 52 -7.46 -10.83 -0.31
C THR A 52 -6.99 -11.06 -1.73
N THR A 53 -7.68 -10.49 -2.73
CA THR A 53 -7.37 -10.69 -4.16
C THR A 53 -7.35 -9.36 -4.91
N CYS A 54 -6.25 -9.09 -5.62
CA CYS A 54 -6.10 -7.92 -6.48
C CYS A 54 -5.15 -8.25 -7.64
N HIS A 55 -5.63 -8.12 -8.89
CA HIS A 55 -4.82 -8.43 -10.08
C HIS A 55 -3.72 -7.38 -10.33
N ALA A 56 -3.96 -6.13 -9.91
CA ALA A 56 -2.99 -5.04 -9.99
C ALA A 56 -2.26 -4.81 -8.65
N PHE A 57 -2.06 -5.87 -7.87
CA PHE A 57 -1.26 -5.78 -6.65
C PHE A 57 0.22 -5.64 -7.03
N ALA A 58 0.85 -4.57 -6.56
CA ALA A 58 2.28 -4.36 -6.68
C ALA A 58 2.86 -4.12 -5.29
N ARG A 59 3.78 -5.00 -4.88
CA ARG A 59 4.38 -4.97 -3.55
C ARG A 59 5.42 -3.86 -3.54
N GLY A 60 5.28 -2.89 -2.63
CA GLY A 60 6.33 -1.92 -2.38
C GLY A 60 7.58 -2.65 -1.90
N VAL A 61 8.53 -2.86 -2.78
CA VAL A 61 9.88 -3.22 -2.36
C VAL A 61 10.42 -1.99 -1.65
N GLY A 62 10.51 -2.05 -0.32
CA GLY A 62 11.41 -1.16 0.38
C GLY A 62 12.79 -1.51 -0.13
N GLU A 63 13.28 -0.74 -1.11
CA GLU A 63 14.65 -0.86 -1.57
C GLU A 63 15.53 -0.86 -0.30
N PRO A 64 16.30 -1.92 -0.02
CA PRO A 64 17.37 -1.74 0.94
C PRO A 64 18.24 -0.63 0.33
N PRO A 65 18.55 0.46 1.06
CA PRO A 65 19.55 1.38 0.56
C PRO A 65 20.78 0.55 0.21
N CYS A 66 21.34 0.77 -0.98
CA CYS A 66 22.66 0.27 -1.27
C CYS A 66 23.55 0.86 -0.17
N GLU A 67 23.89 0.06 0.84
CA GLU A 67 24.81 0.43 1.90
C GLU A 67 26.21 0.41 1.29
N GLY A 68 26.41 1.33 0.36
CA GLY A 68 27.70 1.77 -0.11
C GLY A 68 28.31 2.62 0.98
N MET A 69 28.94 1.96 1.95
CA MET A 69 29.93 2.62 2.80
C MET A 69 31.31 2.37 2.21
N GLY A 70 31.78 3.34 1.43
CA GLY A 70 33.22 3.56 1.27
C GLY A 70 33.74 4.23 2.52
N THR A 71 34.80 3.68 3.15
CA THR A 71 35.68 4.43 4.05
C THR A 71 37.04 3.75 4.12
N GLY A 72 38.10 4.50 3.77
CA GLY A 72 39.48 4.32 4.28
C GLY A 72 40.40 3.44 3.46
#